data_AF-B3TAQ4-F1
#
_entry.id   AF-B3TAQ4-F1
#
_cell.length_a   1.000
_cell.length_b   1.000
_cell.length_c   1.000
_cell.angle_alpha   90.00
_cell.angle_beta   90.00
_cell.angle_gamma   90.00
#
_symmetry.space_group_name_H-M   'P 1'
#
loop_
_entity.id
_entity.type
_entity.pdbx_description
1 polymer ?
#
loop_
_entity_poly.entity_id
_entity_poly.type
_entity_poly.pdbx_seq_one_letter_code
_entity_poly.pdbx_strand_id
1 'polypeptide(L)' 'MKIIDLTLTISNRIPTFPGSPQPNFIPWEKIKDDGYNLELLFLSSHTGTHLDAPYHFLEKGAKIHEISLKKLVSNAVLI' A
#
# COMPACT_ATOMS: atom_id res chain seq x y z
N MET A 1 25.79 -0.39 -4.15
CA MET A 1 24.66 -0.30 -5.09
C MET A 1 23.73 0.80 -4.59
N LYS A 2 23.28 1.73 -5.44
CA LYS A 2 22.35 2.79 -5.03
C LYS A 2 20.93 2.27 -5.11
N ILE A 3 20.15 2.44 -4.05
CA ILE A 3 18.71 2.12 -4.04
C ILE A 3 17.97 3.34 -4.61
N ILE A 4 17.01 3.09 -5.50
CA ILE A 4 16.11 4.11 -6.05
C ILE A 4 14.71 3.78 -5.55
N ASP A 5 14.04 4.75 -4.93
CA ASP A 5 12.66 4.62 -4.50
C ASP A 5 11.71 4.91 -5.67
N LEU A 6 10.83 3.96 -5.96
CA LEU A 6 9.80 4.05 -7.01
C LEU A 6 8.38 4.15 -6.41
N THR A 7 8.28 4.45 -5.12
CA THR A 7 7.04 4.48 -4.35
C THR A 7 6.43 5.88 -4.33
N LEU A 8 5.12 5.98 -4.55
CA LEU A 8 4.36 7.20 -4.31
C LEU A 8 4.08 7.37 -2.81
N THR A 9 4.30 8.57 -2.27
CA THR A 9 3.91 8.89 -0.89
C THR A 9 2.39 8.87 -0.74
N ILE A 10 1.88 8.03 0.15
CA ILE A 10 0.45 7.97 0.47
C ILE A 10 0.07 9.20 1.30
N SER A 11 -0.99 9.89 0.87
CA SER A 11 -1.56 11.04 1.57
C SER A 11 -3.04 11.17 1.22
N ASN A 12 -3.76 12.05 1.92
CA ASN A 12 -5.14 12.41 1.58
C ASN A 12 -5.32 13.07 0.20
N ARG A 13 -4.22 13.44 -0.48
CA ARG A 13 -4.23 14.05 -1.82
C ARG A 13 -3.76 13.10 -2.91
N ILE A 14 -3.40 11.86 -2.56
CA ILE A 14 -2.96 10.90 -3.58
C ILE A 14 -4.11 10.64 -4.56
N PRO A 15 -3.83 10.55 -5.88
CA PRO A 15 -4.85 10.13 -6.82
C PRO A 15 -5.40 8.75 -6.44
N THR A 16 -6.72 8.60 -6.51
CA THR A 16 -7.40 7.33 -6.30
C THR A 16 -8.24 6.97 -7.52
N PHE A 17 -8.52 5.68 -7.67
CA PHE A 17 -9.39 5.22 -8.73
C PHE A 17 -10.81 5.79 -8.55
N PRO A 18 -11.49 6.26 -9.61
CA PRO A 18 -12.84 6.80 -9.51
C PRO A 18 -13.81 5.83 -8.80
N GLY A 19 -14.45 6.30 -7.73
CA GLY A 19 -15.37 5.49 -6.91
C GLY A 19 -14.71 4.65 -5.81
N SER A 20 -13.38 4.56 -5.75
CA SER A 20 -12.67 3.96 -4.60
C SER A 20 -12.71 4.89 -3.39
N PRO A 21 -12.64 4.34 -2.15
CA PRO A 21 -12.52 5.15 -0.96
C PRO A 21 -11.24 6.00 -1.01
N GLN A 22 -11.37 7.27 -0.61
CA GLN A 22 -10.21 8.13 -0.39
C GLN A 22 -9.45 7.69 0.86
N PRO A 23 -8.10 7.67 0.85
CA PRO A 23 -7.30 7.49 2.04
C PRO A 23 -7.72 8.40 3.17
N ASN A 24 -7.94 7.81 4.35
CA ASN A 24 -8.26 8.55 5.56
C ASN A 24 -7.26 8.21 6.66
N PHE A 25 -6.77 9.26 7.32
CA PHE A 25 -5.79 9.21 8.40
C PHE A 25 -6.49 9.77 9.63
N ILE A 26 -6.64 8.94 10.66
CA ILE A 26 -7.40 9.28 11.85
C ILE A 26 -6.42 9.34 13.01
N PRO A 27 -6.08 10.53 13.52
CA PRO A 27 -5.30 10.65 14.75
C PRO A 27 -6.02 9.94 15.88
N TRP A 28 -5.33 9.01 16.54
CA TRP A 28 -5.90 8.20 17.62
C TRP A 28 -5.30 8.60 18.97
N GLU A 29 -3.96 8.63 19.07
CA GLU A 29 -3.23 8.97 20.29
C GLU A 29 -2.22 10.08 20.01
N LYS A 30 -1.93 10.89 21.03
CA LYS A 30 -0.98 12.01 20.94
C LYS A 30 0.05 11.92 22.04
N ILE A 31 1.32 12.16 21.71
CA ILE A 31 2.43 12.10 22.68
C ILE A 31 2.15 12.92 23.94
N LYS A 32 1.51 14.08 23.80
CA LYS A 32 1.19 14.97 24.92
C LYS A 32 0.34 14.29 25.99
N ASP A 33 -0.63 13.50 25.57
CA ASP A 33 -1.68 12.96 26.44
C ASP A 33 -1.40 11.48 26.79
N ASP A 34 -0.81 10.73 25.85
CA ASP A 34 -0.70 9.27 25.89
C ASP A 34 0.76 8.75 25.88
N GLY A 35 1.73 9.64 25.65
CA GLY A 35 3.17 9.30 25.61
C GLY A 35 3.67 8.74 24.28
N TYR A 36 2.80 8.55 23.28
CA TYR A 36 3.16 8.14 21.92
C TYR A 36 2.18 8.74 20.88
N ASN A 37 2.57 8.75 19.61
CA ASN A 37 1.66 9.13 18.52
C ASN A 37 1.18 7.86 17.82
N LEU A 38 -0.12 7.81 17.51
CA LEU A 38 -0.72 6.74 16.74
C LEU A 38 -1.80 7.29 15.82
N GLU A 39 -1.85 6.79 14.60
CA GLU A 39 -2.91 7.07 13.65
C GLU A 39 -3.49 5.76 13.12
N LEU A 40 -4.81 5.74 12.92
CA LEU A 40 -5.48 4.69 12.17
C LEU A 40 -5.47 5.04 10.69
N LEU A 41 -5.23 4.05 9.85
CA LEU A 41 -5.20 4.18 8.41
C LEU A 41 -6.38 3.42 7.80
N PHE A 42 -7.22 4.13 7.06
CA PHE A 42 -8.25 3.52 6.21
C PHE A 42 -7.89 3.73 4.74
N LEU A 43 -7.54 2.64 4.06
CA LEU A 43 -6.98 2.65 2.71
C LEU A 43 -7.60 1.53 1.85
N SER A 44 -7.73 1.77 0.54
CA SER A 44 -7.89 0.68 -0.43
C SER A 44 -6.56 -0.07 -0.60
N SER A 45 -6.61 -1.38 -0.84
CA SER A 45 -5.41 -2.17 -1.20
C SER A 45 -4.75 -1.71 -2.50
N HIS A 46 -5.48 -0.94 -3.33
CA HIS A 46 -5.00 -0.37 -4.59
C HIS A 46 -4.63 1.12 -4.47
N THR A 47 -4.28 1.58 -3.26
CA THR A 47 -3.83 2.97 -3.03
C THR A 47 -2.34 3.11 -3.31
N GLY A 48 -1.95 4.03 -4.20
CA GLY A 48 -0.54 4.35 -4.47
C GLY A 48 0.23 3.23 -5.17
N THR A 49 1.54 3.12 -4.91
CA THR A 49 2.36 2.03 -5.44
C THR A 49 2.03 0.73 -4.70
N HIS A 50 1.47 -0.25 -5.39
CA HIS A 50 0.94 -1.50 -4.81
C HIS A 50 1.21 -2.71 -5.70
N LEU A 51 0.79 -3.89 -5.24
CA LEU A 51 0.86 -5.16 -5.97
C LEU A 51 -0.52 -5.81 -6.01
N ASP A 52 -0.96 -6.17 -7.22
CA ASP A 52 -2.17 -6.97 -7.41
C ASP A 52 -1.88 -8.46 -7.25
N ALA A 53 -2.71 -9.13 -6.46
CA ALA A 53 -2.73 -10.59 -6.42
C ALA A 53 -3.67 -11.14 -7.50
N PRO A 54 -3.46 -12.37 -8.01
CA PRO A 54 -4.40 -13.00 -8.95
C PRO A 54 -5.86 -12.99 -8.48
N TYR A 55 -6.08 -13.09 -7.16
CA TYR A 55 -7.40 -13.00 -6.55
C TYR A 55 -8.16 -11.70 -6.88
N HIS A 56 -7.46 -10.62 -7.25
CA HIS A 56 -8.10 -9.37 -7.66
C HIS A 56 -9.02 -9.53 -8.88
N PHE A 57 -8.69 -10.45 -9.79
CA PHE A 57 -9.45 -10.69 -11.03
C PHE A 57 -9.97 -12.12 -11.17
N LEU A 58 -9.49 -13.06 -10.36
CA LEU A 58 -9.84 -14.47 -10.43
C LEU A 58 -10.40 -14.92 -9.08
N GLU A 59 -11.66 -15.36 -9.05
CA GLU A 59 -12.34 -15.77 -7.81
C GLU A 59 -11.59 -16.88 -7.03
N LYS A 60 -10.89 -17.77 -7.76
CA LYS A 60 -10.04 -18.83 -7.19
C LYS A 60 -8.54 -18.54 -7.35
N GLY A 61 -8.19 -17.28 -7.61
CA GLY A 61 -6.81 -16.83 -7.73
C GLY A 61 -6.10 -16.80 -6.39
N ALA A 62 -4.76 -16.91 -6.43
CA ALA A 62 -3.93 -16.77 -5.24
C ALA A 62 -4.11 -15.38 -4.60
N LYS A 63 -4.24 -15.36 -3.27
CA LYS A 63 -4.27 -14.17 -2.43
C LYS A 63 -2.85 -13.64 -2.21
N ILE A 64 -2.75 -12.39 -1.77
CA ILE A 64 -1.46 -11.68 -1.63
C ILE A 64 -0.43 -12.43 -0.75
N HIS A 65 -0.88 -13.02 0.36
CA HIS A 65 -0.02 -13.75 1.30
C HIS A 65 0.44 -15.13 0.79
N GLU A 66 -0.14 -15.60 -0.32
CA GLU A 66 0.20 -16.88 -0.97
C GLU A 66 1.27 -16.70 -2.06
N ILE A 67 1.61 -15.45 -2.42
CA ILE A 67 2.64 -15.16 -3.41
C ILE A 67 4.02 -15.40 -2.80
N SER A 68 4.82 -16.25 -3.45
CA SER A 68 6.20 -16.51 -3.02
C SER A 68 7.06 -15.24 -3.06
N LEU A 69 7.74 -14.94 -1.96
CA LEU A 69 8.67 -13.80 -1.84
C LEU A 69 9.80 -13.83 -2.88
N LYS A 70 10.16 -15.02 -3.41
CA LYS A 70 11.15 -15.16 -4.49
C LYS A 70 10.71 -14.44 -5.78
N LYS A 71 9.42 -14.18 -5.95
CA LYS A 71 8.89 -13.39 -7.08
C LYS A 71 8.95 -11.87 -6.84
N LEU A 72 9.17 -11.43 -5.59
CA LEU A 72 9.13 -10.01 -5.21
C LEU A 72 10.53 -9.37 -5.15
N VAL A 73 11.58 -10.18 -5.27
CA VAL A 73 12.97 -9.72 -5.35
C VAL A 73 13.61 -10.41 -6.56
N SER A 74 13.70 -9.69 -7.67
CA SER A 74 14.22 -10.21 -8.93
C SER A 74 14.96 -9.14 -9.72
N ASN A 75 15.71 -9.56 -10.73
CA ASN A 75 16.21 -8.65 -11.75
C ASN A 75 15.02 -8.08 -12.54
N ALA A 76 15.04 -6.77 -12.77
CA ALA A 76 14.05 -6.07 -13.57
C ALA A 76 14.77 -5.27 -14.66
N VAL A 77 14.06 -4.96 -15.75
CA VAL A 77 14.56 -4.16 -16.85
C VAL A 77 13.73 -2.88 -16.93
N LEU A 78 14.38 -1.74 -17.06
CA LEU A 78 13.74 -0.49 -17.44
C LEU A 78 13.76 -0.42 -18.97
N ILE A 79 12.58 -0.43 -19.58
CA ILE A 79 12.38 -0.37 -21.03
C ILE A 79 11.94 1.05 -21.40
#